data_AF-A0A1F0NB64-F1
#
_entry.id   AF-A0A1F0NB64-F1
#
_cell.length_a   1.000
_cell.length_b   1.000
_cell.length_c   1.000
_cell.angle_alpha   90.00
_cell.angle_beta   90.00
_cell.angle_gamma   90.00
#
_symmetry.space_group_name_H-M   'P 1'
#
loop_
_entity.id
_entity.type
_entity.pdbx_description
1 polymer ?
#
loop_
_entity_poly.entity_id
_entity_poly.type
_entity_poly.pdbx_seq_one_letter_code
_entity_poly.pdbx_strand_id
1 'polypeptide(L)'
;MVVKNKRYYWIQLAQDFFKSKEMKLLRKIAGGDTHTIIYLKMMLISLEDGGHIYYDGLADNLAEEIALVIDENVEDIKITLIFLESKGLLTRNSDRDYFLEQVPEMVGSETASARRVRKFRENQLALQRNNDVTKRNGDIEKDIDTEIEKNVDENPVELIVEEYQSRIAPLDGTQFEILKEFITLDGMEAKVVLKAIGLAADNGKRNFSYIKAILTNWKNDGVLTIAAVEERERAYKESKISKRPGNQKSNVPEWSQPNYVNTTSEEDKEELEKRKRELLKRLENGGG
;
A
#
# COMPACT_ATOMS: atom_id res chain seq x y z
N MET A 1 5.59 13.98 26.80
CA MET A 1 6.17 13.43 25.55
C MET A 1 5.16 13.61 24.44
N VAL A 2 5.45 14.45 23.45
CA VAL A 2 4.59 14.60 22.26
C VAL A 2 4.65 13.29 21.49
N VAL A 3 3.51 12.63 21.30
CA VAL A 3 3.42 11.42 20.48
C VAL A 3 3.65 11.83 19.03
N LYS A 4 4.92 11.76 18.57
CA LYS A 4 5.24 11.94 17.15
C LYS A 4 4.53 10.81 16.38
N ASN A 5 3.54 11.19 15.57
CA ASN A 5 2.90 10.25 14.65
C ASN A 5 3.94 9.68 13.70
N LYS A 6 4.20 8.37 13.80
CA LYS A 6 5.13 7.68 12.88
C LYS A 6 4.65 7.87 11.44
N ARG A 7 5.50 8.49 10.62
CA ARG A 7 5.31 8.63 9.17
C ARG A 7 6.20 7.61 8.48
N TYR A 8 5.67 7.07 7.38
CA TYR A 8 6.42 6.19 6.51
C TYR A 8 6.65 6.91 5.18
N TYR A 9 7.87 6.80 4.68
CA TYR A 9 8.29 7.40 3.43
C TYR A 9 8.66 6.29 2.44
N TRP A 10 8.44 6.54 1.15
CA TRP A 10 8.91 5.70 0.07
C TRP A 10 9.31 6.56 -1.12
N ILE A 11 10.23 6.01 -1.92
CA ILE A 11 10.58 6.56 -3.23
C ILE A 11 9.76 5.82 -4.28
N GLN A 12 9.05 6.56 -5.11
CA GLN A 12 8.41 6.06 -6.31
C GLN A 12 9.33 6.31 -7.50
N LEU A 13 10.04 5.27 -7.94
CA LEU A 13 10.90 5.36 -9.11
C LEU A 13 10.08 5.33 -10.40
N ALA A 14 10.37 6.25 -11.32
CA ALA A 14 9.79 6.24 -12.66
C ALA A 14 10.23 4.99 -13.45
N GLN A 15 9.37 4.50 -14.34
CA GLN A 15 9.64 3.28 -15.14
C GLN A 15 10.91 3.42 -16.01
N ASP A 16 11.24 4.65 -16.38
CA ASP A 16 12.38 5.03 -17.20
C ASP A 16 13.56 5.59 -16.38
N PHE A 17 13.54 5.51 -15.05
CA PHE A 17 14.62 5.98 -14.16
C PHE A 17 16.00 5.50 -14.63
N PHE A 18 16.17 4.18 -14.82
CA PHE A 18 17.44 3.63 -15.30
C PHE A 18 17.71 3.90 -16.80
N LYS A 19 16.69 4.32 -17.55
CA LYS A 19 16.80 4.67 -18.99
C LYS A 19 17.19 6.13 -19.20
N SER A 20 17.08 6.97 -18.18
CA SER A 20 17.48 8.38 -18.19
C SER A 20 18.95 8.54 -18.59
N LYS A 21 19.29 9.69 -19.18
CA LYS A 21 20.64 9.94 -19.69
C LYS A 21 21.63 10.03 -18.54
N GLU A 22 21.20 10.61 -17.44
CA GLU A 22 21.90 10.82 -16.18
C GLU A 22 22.28 9.47 -15.56
N MET A 23 21.31 8.55 -15.44
CA MET A 23 21.57 7.22 -14.88
C MET A 23 22.39 6.32 -15.81
N LYS A 24 22.24 6.48 -17.13
CA LYS A 24 23.14 5.80 -18.09
C LYS A 24 24.57 6.33 -18.01
N LEU A 25 24.77 7.62 -17.70
CA LEU A 25 26.10 8.19 -17.52
C LEU A 25 26.73 7.75 -16.19
N LEU A 26 25.96 7.73 -15.11
CA LEU A 26 26.42 7.25 -13.80
C LEU A 26 26.90 5.79 -13.90
N ARG A 27 26.13 4.93 -14.56
CA ARG A 27 26.48 3.50 -14.76
C ARG A 27 27.65 3.26 -15.72
N LYS A 28 28.09 4.25 -16.48
CA LYS A 28 29.28 4.13 -17.35
C LYS A 28 30.59 4.34 -16.61
N ILE A 29 30.55 4.93 -15.42
CA ILE A 29 31.73 5.13 -14.56
C ILE A 29 32.16 3.77 -13.99
N ALA A 30 33.44 3.61 -13.68
CA ALA A 30 33.93 2.44 -12.96
C ALA A 30 33.17 2.28 -11.63
N GLY A 31 32.59 1.11 -11.39
CA GLY A 31 31.73 0.90 -10.21
C GLY A 31 30.36 1.59 -10.31
N GLY A 32 29.90 1.97 -11.50
CA GLY A 32 28.66 2.73 -11.68
C GLY A 32 27.39 2.09 -11.09
N ASP A 33 27.36 0.78 -10.92
CA ASP A 33 26.30 0.09 -10.18
C ASP A 33 26.33 0.44 -8.68
N THR A 34 27.52 0.42 -8.05
CA THR A 34 27.74 0.87 -6.67
C THR A 34 27.30 2.32 -6.49
N HIS A 35 27.68 3.20 -7.41
CA HIS A 35 27.34 4.63 -7.35
C HIS A 35 25.83 4.85 -7.51
N THR A 36 25.17 4.04 -8.34
CA THR A 36 23.70 4.08 -8.48
C THR A 36 23.01 3.63 -7.19
N ILE A 37 23.54 2.61 -6.52
CA ILE A 37 23.04 2.13 -5.22
C ILE A 37 23.25 3.19 -4.12
N ILE A 38 24.43 3.83 -4.08
CA ILE A 38 24.71 4.95 -3.17
C ILE A 38 23.73 6.09 -3.39
N TYR A 39 23.47 6.47 -4.65
CA TYR A 39 22.51 7.52 -4.97
C TYR A 39 21.11 7.21 -4.44
N LEU A 40 20.63 5.98 -4.63
CA LEU A 40 19.34 5.54 -4.08
C LEU A 40 19.32 5.55 -2.54
N LYS A 41 20.41 5.13 -1.89
CA LYS A 41 20.55 5.15 -0.43
C LYS A 41 20.57 6.58 0.12
N MET A 42 21.25 7.51 -0.55
CA MET A 42 21.22 8.94 -0.21
C MET A 42 19.82 9.53 -0.32
N MET A 43 19.08 9.20 -1.39
CA MET A 43 17.68 9.63 -1.51
C MET A 43 16.85 9.13 -0.32
N LEU A 44 17.02 7.87 0.08
CA LEU A 44 16.28 7.28 1.20
C LEU A 44 16.51 8.01 2.53
N ILE A 45 17.73 8.46 2.79
CA ILE A 45 18.05 9.22 4.00
C ILE A 45 17.43 10.62 3.95
N SER A 46 17.48 11.27 2.79
CA SER A 46 16.91 12.61 2.62
C SER A 46 15.37 12.66 2.69
N LEU A 47 14.69 11.51 2.72
CA LEU A 47 13.23 11.44 2.68
C LEU A 47 12.53 12.11 3.86
N GLU A 48 13.12 11.99 5.05
CA GLU A 48 12.52 12.55 6.27
C GLU A 48 12.43 14.08 6.18
N ASP A 49 13.44 14.69 5.55
CA ASP A 49 13.60 16.13 5.38
C ASP A 49 13.23 16.61 3.96
N GLY A 50 12.52 15.79 3.17
CA GLY A 50 11.96 16.22 1.88
C GLY A 50 12.98 16.42 0.76
N GLY A 51 14.12 15.72 0.81
CA GLY A 51 15.20 15.82 -0.17
C GLY A 51 16.42 16.60 0.30
N HIS A 52 16.40 17.12 1.53
CA HIS A 52 17.55 17.76 2.15
C HIS A 52 18.47 16.74 2.82
N ILE A 53 19.77 16.98 2.72
CA ILE A 53 20.83 16.27 3.43
C ILE A 53 21.65 17.33 4.16
N TYR A 54 21.67 17.22 5.48
CA TYR A 54 22.40 18.12 6.35
C TYR A 54 23.74 17.53 6.75
N TYR A 55 24.77 18.36 6.77
CA TYR A 55 26.08 18.02 7.32
C TYR A 55 26.14 18.41 8.79
N ASP A 56 26.23 17.42 9.68
CA ASP A 56 26.18 17.62 11.13
C ASP A 56 27.55 18.01 11.73
N GLY A 57 28.63 17.81 10.99
CA GLY A 57 30.01 18.08 11.43
C GLY A 57 30.57 17.04 12.39
N LEU A 58 30.02 15.83 12.38
CA LEU A 58 30.47 14.66 13.13
C LEU A 58 31.72 14.00 12.50
N ALA A 59 31.88 14.10 11.18
CA ALA A 59 33.07 13.63 10.47
C ALA A 59 33.87 14.81 9.87
N ASP A 60 34.94 14.53 9.11
CA ASP A 60 35.76 15.58 8.49
C ASP A 60 35.08 16.20 7.25
N ASN A 61 34.15 15.48 6.63
CA ASN A 61 33.39 15.93 5.47
C ASN A 61 32.04 15.19 5.31
N LEU A 62 31.12 15.75 4.51
CA LEU A 62 29.82 15.15 4.22
C LEU A 62 29.93 13.71 3.69
N ALA A 63 30.94 13.42 2.86
CA ALA A 63 31.09 12.10 2.27
C ALA A 63 31.36 11.03 3.34
N GLU A 64 32.12 11.35 4.39
CA GLU A 64 32.38 10.46 5.52
C GLU A 64 31.16 10.27 6.42
N GLU A 65 30.37 11.31 6.64
CA GLU A 65 29.10 11.16 7.39
C GLU A 65 28.14 10.26 6.64
N ILE A 66 27.95 10.50 5.35
CA ILE A 66 27.11 9.66 4.49
C ILE A 66 27.66 8.23 4.45
N ALA A 67 28.98 8.04 4.43
CA ALA A 67 29.61 6.72 4.45
C ALA A 67 29.28 5.95 5.72
N LEU A 68 29.33 6.62 6.86
CA LEU A 68 29.01 6.05 8.15
C LEU A 68 27.50 5.74 8.30
N VAL A 69 26.62 6.54 7.69
CA VAL A 69 25.17 6.30 7.75
C VAL A 69 24.73 5.18 6.79
N ILE A 70 25.36 5.08 5.62
CA ILE A 70 24.96 4.14 4.55
C ILE A 70 25.76 2.81 4.60
N ASP A 71 26.81 2.74 5.42
CA ASP A 71 27.79 1.65 5.50
C ASP A 71 28.45 1.36 4.14
N GLU A 72 28.98 2.39 3.49
CA GLU A 72 29.63 2.30 2.17
C GLU A 72 31.01 2.96 2.17
N ASN A 73 31.80 2.71 1.12
CA ASN A 73 33.13 3.27 1.00
C ASN A 73 33.07 4.80 0.75
N VAL A 74 33.90 5.53 1.50
CA VAL A 74 34.02 7.00 1.42
C VAL A 74 34.39 7.45 0.01
N GLU A 75 35.25 6.72 -0.70
CA GLU A 75 35.70 7.10 -2.03
C GLU A 75 34.57 7.01 -3.07
N ASP A 76 33.75 5.96 -3.00
CA ASP A 76 32.61 5.78 -3.91
C ASP A 76 31.54 6.86 -3.67
N ILE A 77 31.37 7.31 -2.41
CA ILE A 77 30.47 8.42 -2.07
C ILE A 77 31.02 9.74 -2.59
N LYS A 78 32.33 10.01 -2.47
CA LYS A 78 32.95 11.22 -3.02
C LYS A 78 32.74 11.32 -4.53
N ILE A 79 32.99 10.24 -5.26
CA ILE A 79 32.77 10.21 -6.72
C ILE A 79 31.29 10.43 -7.04
N THR A 80 30.38 9.82 -6.27
CA THR A 80 28.94 9.99 -6.45
C THR A 80 28.50 11.43 -6.20
N LEU A 81 28.94 12.08 -5.12
CA LEU A 81 28.62 13.47 -4.80
C LEU A 81 29.08 14.43 -5.91
N ILE A 82 30.33 14.29 -6.37
CA ILE A 82 30.88 15.10 -7.48
C ILE A 82 30.06 14.90 -8.76
N PHE A 83 29.68 13.66 -9.07
CA PHE A 83 28.86 13.37 -10.23
C PHE A 83 27.50 14.06 -10.14
N LEU A 84 26.81 13.92 -9.00
CA LEU A 84 25.47 14.49 -8.80
C LEU A 84 25.50 16.02 -8.86
N GLU A 85 26.51 16.67 -8.28
CA GLU A 85 26.70 18.12 -8.36
C GLU A 85 26.97 18.56 -9.81
N SER A 86 27.83 17.83 -10.55
CA SER A 86 28.14 18.14 -11.95
C SER A 86 26.94 18.03 -12.90
N LYS A 87 25.93 17.24 -12.53
CA LYS A 87 24.69 17.01 -13.30
C LYS A 87 23.51 17.83 -12.79
N GLY A 88 23.69 18.64 -11.75
CA GLY A 88 22.62 19.42 -11.14
C GLY A 88 21.54 18.54 -10.47
N LEU A 89 21.91 17.32 -10.07
CA LEU A 89 21.05 16.42 -9.30
C LEU A 89 21.15 16.69 -7.80
N LEU A 90 22.28 17.27 -7.38
CA LEU A 90 22.56 17.74 -6.04
C LEU A 90 22.87 19.24 -6.10
N THR A 91 22.04 20.05 -5.47
CA THR A 91 22.24 21.50 -5.34
C THR A 91 22.81 21.80 -3.96
N ARG A 92 23.96 22.46 -3.89
CA ARG A 92 24.54 22.92 -2.63
C ARG A 92 23.98 24.30 -2.30
N ASN A 93 23.06 24.37 -1.34
CA ASN A 93 22.44 25.62 -0.90
C ASN A 93 23.34 26.36 0.10
N SER A 94 24.05 25.64 0.96
CA SER A 94 24.97 26.20 1.97
C SER A 94 26.10 25.22 2.26
N ASP A 95 27.06 25.63 3.11
CA ASP A 95 28.16 24.75 3.48
C ASP A 95 27.71 23.45 4.17
N ARG A 96 26.50 23.45 4.75
CA ARG A 96 25.92 22.32 5.49
C ARG A 96 24.57 21.83 4.96
N ASP A 97 24.07 22.38 3.86
CA ASP A 97 22.75 22.03 3.30
C ASP A 97 22.89 21.68 1.83
N TYR A 98 22.52 20.44 1.52
CA TYR A 98 22.57 19.84 0.20
C TYR A 98 21.17 19.34 -0.15
N PHE A 99 20.71 19.67 -1.36
CA PHE A 99 19.36 19.36 -1.80
C PHE A 99 19.35 18.44 -3.01
N LEU A 100 18.58 17.36 -2.94
CA LEU A 100 18.38 16.42 -4.04
C LEU A 100 17.12 16.80 -4.84
N GLU A 101 17.32 17.45 -5.98
CA GLU A 101 16.24 18.02 -6.81
C GLU A 101 15.18 17.00 -7.27
N GLN A 102 15.59 15.74 -7.50
CA GLN A 102 14.67 14.71 -7.98
C GLN A 102 13.80 14.12 -6.86
N VAL A 103 14.19 14.27 -5.59
CA VAL A 103 13.54 13.60 -4.47
C VAL A 103 12.11 14.13 -4.24
N PRO A 104 11.83 15.45 -4.16
CA PRO A 104 10.48 15.95 -3.93
C PRO A 104 9.42 15.43 -4.91
N GLU A 105 9.78 15.25 -6.18
CA GLU A 105 8.85 14.75 -7.21
C GLU A 105 8.57 13.24 -7.09
N MET A 106 9.50 12.48 -6.50
CA MET A 106 9.44 11.03 -6.39
C MET A 106 8.98 10.54 -5.02
N VAL A 107 8.80 11.43 -4.03
CA VAL A 107 8.52 11.06 -2.64
C VAL A 107 7.04 11.01 -2.33
N GLY A 108 6.59 9.84 -1.88
CA GLY A 108 5.30 9.68 -1.23
C GLY A 108 5.45 9.58 0.29
N SER A 109 4.44 10.04 1.02
CA SER A 109 4.35 9.87 2.47
C SER A 109 2.99 9.30 2.89
N GLU A 110 3.00 8.39 3.86
CA GLU A 110 1.82 7.71 4.38
C GLU A 110 1.87 7.72 5.90
N THR A 111 0.73 7.98 6.53
CA THR A 111 0.61 7.91 7.99
C THR A 111 0.56 6.45 8.44
N ALA A 112 0.98 6.17 9.68
CA ALA A 112 0.93 4.82 10.21
C ALA A 112 -0.46 4.16 10.15
N SER A 113 -1.53 4.95 10.28
CA SER A 113 -2.90 4.46 10.14
C SER A 113 -3.24 4.07 8.69
N ALA A 114 -2.86 4.89 7.71
CA ALA A 114 -3.06 4.57 6.30
C ALA A 114 -2.27 3.33 5.87
N ARG A 115 -1.01 3.19 6.31
CA ARG A 115 -0.19 2.00 6.06
C ARG A 115 -0.80 0.73 6.65
N ARG A 116 -1.35 0.79 7.88
CA ARG A 116 -2.05 -0.34 8.50
C ARG A 116 -3.25 -0.78 7.67
N VAL A 117 -4.05 0.17 7.18
CA VAL A 117 -5.20 -0.12 6.31
C VAL A 117 -4.75 -0.70 4.96
N ARG A 118 -3.69 -0.17 4.35
CA ARG A 118 -3.12 -0.70 3.10
C ARG A 118 -2.60 -2.12 3.27
N LYS A 119 -1.81 -2.38 4.32
CA LYS A 119 -1.30 -3.71 4.66
C LYS A 119 -2.42 -4.70 4.98
N PHE A 120 -3.47 -4.26 5.66
CA PHE A 120 -4.66 -5.08 5.90
C PHE A 120 -5.36 -5.46 4.58
N ARG A 121 -5.52 -4.51 3.66
CA ARG A 121 -6.07 -4.78 2.31
C ARG A 121 -5.16 -5.67 1.47
N GLU A 122 -3.85 -5.45 1.50
CA GLU A 122 -2.84 -6.28 0.81
C GLU A 122 -2.81 -7.70 1.39
N ASN A 123 -2.92 -7.87 2.71
CA ASN A 123 -3.01 -9.18 3.35
C ASN A 123 -4.31 -9.89 3.01
N GLN A 124 -5.44 -9.17 2.89
CA GLN A 124 -6.68 -9.74 2.34
C GLN A 124 -6.51 -10.16 0.86
N LEU A 125 -5.77 -9.39 0.06
CA LEU A 125 -5.43 -9.73 -1.33
C LEU A 125 -4.45 -10.92 -1.43
N ALA A 126 -3.54 -11.09 -0.48
CA ALA A 126 -2.58 -12.19 -0.42
C ALA A 126 -3.23 -13.51 0.06
N LEU A 127 -4.16 -13.43 1.03
CA LEU A 127 -4.99 -14.56 1.46
C LEU A 127 -5.95 -15.05 0.36
N GLN A 128 -6.28 -14.19 -0.60
CA GLN A 128 -7.03 -14.56 -1.81
C GLN A 128 -6.16 -15.21 -2.91
N ARG A 129 -4.83 -15.26 -2.74
CA ARG A 129 -3.87 -15.77 -3.75
C ARG A 129 -3.51 -17.24 -3.59
N ASN A 130 -3.94 -17.87 -2.50
CA ASN A 130 -3.84 -19.32 -2.29
C ASN A 130 -5.22 -19.94 -2.38
N ASN A 131 -5.62 -20.40 -3.57
CA ASN A 131 -6.32 -21.68 -3.71
C ASN A 131 -6.67 -21.91 -5.18
N ASP A 132 -6.08 -22.95 -5.75
CA ASP A 132 -6.90 -23.85 -6.54
C ASP A 132 -6.88 -25.23 -5.87
N VAL A 133 -8.07 -25.84 -5.87
CA VAL A 133 -8.39 -27.24 -5.57
C VAL A 133 -8.32 -27.69 -4.10
N THR A 134 -9.48 -27.77 -3.43
CA THR A 134 -10.16 -29.05 -3.17
C THR A 134 -11.54 -28.85 -2.51
N LYS A 135 -12.34 -29.91 -2.65
CA LYS A 135 -13.79 -30.00 -2.53
C LYS A 135 -14.30 -29.86 -1.09
N ARG A 136 -15.45 -29.21 -0.97
CA ARG A 136 -16.61 -29.44 -0.07
C ARG A 136 -16.38 -30.07 1.33
N ASN A 137 -16.91 -29.33 2.32
CA ASN A 137 -17.32 -29.67 3.70
C ASN A 137 -16.23 -29.80 4.78
N GLY A 138 -16.43 -29.09 5.90
CA GLY A 138 -15.84 -29.41 7.20
C GLY A 138 -15.39 -28.19 8.01
N ASP A 139 -16.21 -27.85 9.00
CA ASP A 139 -15.97 -27.14 10.28
C ASP A 139 -14.68 -26.34 10.56
N ILE A 140 -14.96 -25.10 11.03
CA ILE A 140 -14.39 -24.40 12.19
C ILE A 140 -12.89 -24.07 12.19
N GLU A 141 -12.61 -22.76 12.19
CA GLU A 141 -11.83 -22.11 13.24
C GLU A 141 -12.24 -20.63 13.31
N LYS A 142 -13.16 -20.35 14.23
CA LYS A 142 -13.41 -18.99 14.75
C LYS A 142 -12.32 -18.74 15.79
N ASP A 143 -11.39 -17.85 15.51
CA ASP A 143 -10.57 -17.23 16.55
C ASP A 143 -11.10 -15.83 16.88
N ILE A 144 -12.00 -15.85 17.87
CA ILE A 144 -12.04 -14.96 19.04
C ILE A 144 -11.98 -13.45 18.72
N ASP A 145 -13.13 -12.87 18.38
CA ASP A 145 -13.47 -11.53 18.88
C ASP A 145 -13.83 -11.69 20.35
N THR A 146 -13.00 -11.14 21.23
CA THR A 146 -13.21 -11.16 22.67
C THR A 146 -14.55 -10.53 23.00
N GLU A 147 -15.46 -11.36 23.52
CA GLU A 147 -16.69 -10.96 24.20
C GLU A 147 -16.37 -9.92 25.26
N ILE A 148 -16.93 -8.73 25.10
CA ILE A 148 -17.35 -7.94 26.26
C ILE A 148 -18.81 -8.32 26.47
N GLU A 149 -19.05 -9.47 27.11
CA GLU A 149 -20.29 -9.71 27.85
C GLU A 149 -20.23 -8.82 29.11
N LYS A 150 -20.64 -7.55 28.97
CA LYS A 150 -21.15 -6.80 30.14
C LYS A 150 -22.60 -7.25 30.34
N ASN A 151 -22.85 -7.88 31.48
CA ASN A 151 -24.16 -8.32 31.97
C ASN A 151 -25.27 -7.28 31.69
N VAL A 152 -26.33 -7.72 31.00
CA VAL A 152 -27.48 -6.89 30.59
C VAL A 152 -28.56 -6.90 31.69
N ASP A 153 -28.19 -6.51 32.91
CA ASP A 153 -29.15 -6.25 34.00
C ASP A 153 -29.16 -4.78 34.46
N GLU A 154 -28.34 -3.93 33.83
CA GLU A 154 -28.32 -2.49 34.09
C GLU A 154 -29.02 -1.74 32.95
N ASN A 155 -29.82 -0.76 33.35
CA ASN A 155 -30.72 0.06 32.55
C ASN A 155 -30.16 0.35 31.13
N PRO A 156 -30.79 -0.13 30.04
CA PRO A 156 -30.24 -0.05 28.68
C PRO A 156 -29.95 1.39 28.21
N VAL A 157 -30.59 2.36 28.86
CA VAL A 157 -30.40 3.79 28.61
C VAL A 157 -29.08 4.31 29.22
N GLU A 158 -28.65 3.79 30.37
CA GLU A 158 -27.40 4.19 31.02
C GLU A 158 -26.18 3.70 30.24
N LEU A 159 -26.23 2.48 29.71
CA LEU A 159 -25.18 1.92 28.86
C LEU A 159 -24.92 2.76 27.60
N ILE A 160 -25.99 3.32 27.01
CA ILE A 160 -25.87 4.19 25.84
C ILE A 160 -25.16 5.50 26.18
N VAL A 161 -25.45 6.06 27.36
CA VAL A 161 -24.79 7.27 27.84
C VAL A 161 -23.32 7.01 28.11
N GLU A 162 -22.99 5.91 28.80
CA GLU A 162 -21.60 5.52 29.10
C GLU A 162 -20.80 5.34 27.81
N GLU A 163 -21.33 4.57 26.86
CA GLU A 163 -20.65 4.25 25.61
C GLU A 163 -20.46 5.49 24.71
N TYR A 164 -21.49 6.35 24.64
CA TYR A 164 -21.42 7.59 23.89
C TYR A 164 -20.36 8.53 24.48
N GLN A 165 -20.38 8.74 25.80
CA GLN A 165 -19.45 9.65 26.47
C GLN A 165 -18.01 9.15 26.43
N SER A 166 -17.80 7.83 26.50
CA SER A 166 -16.48 7.22 26.38
C SER A 166 -15.86 7.37 24.98
N ARG A 167 -16.65 7.16 23.92
CA ARG A 167 -16.12 7.09 22.55
C ARG A 167 -16.23 8.39 21.76
N ILE A 168 -17.16 9.27 22.10
CA ILE A 168 -17.56 10.41 21.26
C ILE A 168 -17.30 11.74 21.96
N ALA A 169 -18.17 12.14 22.88
CA ALA A 169 -18.13 13.45 23.52
C ALA A 169 -19.11 13.48 24.72
N PRO A 170 -19.02 14.49 25.61
CA PRO A 170 -20.07 14.75 26.60
C PRO A 170 -21.44 14.86 25.92
N LEU A 171 -22.41 14.10 26.45
CA LEU A 171 -23.77 14.06 25.90
C LEU A 171 -24.59 15.21 26.49
N ASP A 172 -25.16 16.05 25.62
CA ASP A 172 -26.11 17.08 26.04
C ASP A 172 -27.50 16.49 26.35
N GLY A 173 -28.28 17.14 27.22
CA GLY A 173 -29.61 16.68 27.60
C GLY A 173 -30.58 16.57 26.42
N THR A 174 -30.46 17.45 25.42
CA THR A 174 -31.25 17.36 24.19
C THR A 174 -30.86 16.15 23.32
N GLN A 175 -29.57 15.84 23.26
CA GLN A 175 -29.04 14.71 22.51
C GLN A 175 -29.44 13.39 23.17
N PHE A 176 -29.44 13.35 24.50
CA PHE A 176 -29.92 12.23 25.29
C PHE A 176 -31.40 11.92 25.02
N GLU A 177 -32.27 12.94 25.05
CA GLU A 177 -33.69 12.73 24.81
C GLU A 177 -33.95 12.19 23.39
N ILE A 178 -33.22 12.69 22.38
CA ILE A 178 -33.32 12.15 21.01
C ILE A 178 -32.91 10.67 20.93
N LEU A 179 -31.82 10.25 21.60
CA LEU A 179 -31.42 8.83 21.61
C LEU A 179 -32.44 7.96 22.34
N LYS A 180 -33.03 8.50 23.41
CA LYS A 180 -34.08 7.84 24.18
C LYS A 180 -35.37 7.68 23.36
N GLU A 181 -35.76 8.69 22.59
CA GLU A 181 -36.91 8.66 21.67
C GLU A 181 -36.78 7.52 20.64
N PHE A 182 -35.59 7.26 20.10
CA PHE A 182 -35.40 6.13 19.17
C PHE A 182 -35.70 4.77 19.82
N ILE A 183 -35.53 4.64 21.13
CA ILE A 183 -35.79 3.39 21.85
C ILE A 183 -37.25 3.31 22.30
N THR A 184 -37.77 4.40 22.88
CA THR A 184 -39.10 4.41 23.52
C THR A 184 -40.23 4.66 22.54
N LEU A 185 -40.05 5.56 21.56
CA LEU A 185 -41.08 5.92 20.58
C LEU A 185 -40.96 5.10 19.30
N ASP A 186 -39.73 4.92 18.81
CA ASP A 186 -39.50 4.21 17.54
C ASP A 186 -39.30 2.70 17.71
N GLY A 187 -39.28 2.22 18.96
CA GLY A 187 -39.21 0.79 19.28
C GLY A 187 -37.89 0.13 18.88
N MET A 188 -36.81 0.91 18.72
CA MET A 188 -35.51 0.40 18.34
C MET A 188 -34.81 -0.26 19.53
N GLU A 189 -34.15 -1.40 19.31
CA GLU A 189 -33.36 -2.04 20.35
C GLU A 189 -32.18 -1.15 20.78
N ALA A 190 -31.91 -1.07 22.09
CA ALA A 190 -30.78 -0.30 22.62
C ALA A 190 -29.43 -0.72 22.02
N LYS A 191 -29.27 -2.01 21.69
CA LYS A 191 -28.09 -2.56 21.01
C LYS A 191 -27.87 -1.97 19.62
N VAL A 192 -28.94 -1.62 18.91
CA VAL A 192 -28.84 -0.96 17.59
C VAL A 192 -28.28 0.45 17.76
N VAL A 193 -28.72 1.19 18.78
CA VAL A 193 -28.19 2.53 19.09
C VAL A 193 -26.71 2.46 19.45
N LEU A 194 -26.31 1.50 20.30
CA LEU A 194 -24.90 1.24 20.62
C LEU A 194 -24.07 0.91 19.37
N LYS A 195 -24.62 0.11 18.45
CA LYS A 195 -23.94 -0.23 17.19
C LYS A 195 -23.72 1.00 16.30
N ALA A 196 -24.69 1.90 16.22
CA ALA A 196 -24.56 3.15 15.45
C ALA A 196 -23.47 4.07 16.04
N ILE A 197 -23.37 4.16 17.37
CA ILE A 197 -22.31 4.89 18.08
C ILE A 197 -20.94 4.29 17.75
N GLY A 198 -20.82 2.95 17.80
CA GLY A 198 -19.61 2.22 17.41
C GLY A 198 -19.19 2.52 15.97
N LEU A 199 -20.12 2.42 15.02
CA LEU A 199 -19.88 2.73 13.61
C LEU A 199 -19.42 4.19 13.39
N ALA A 200 -20.00 5.15 14.12
CA ALA A 200 -19.57 6.55 14.04
C ALA A 200 -18.15 6.73 14.58
N ALA A 201 -17.82 6.04 15.68
CA ALA A 201 -16.49 6.07 16.29
C ALA A 201 -15.41 5.44 15.41
N ASP A 202 -15.69 4.27 14.83
CA ASP A 202 -14.76 3.50 13.98
C ASP A 202 -14.52 4.17 12.63
N ASN A 203 -15.55 4.80 12.06
CA ASN A 203 -15.42 5.56 10.82
C ASN A 203 -14.74 6.94 11.01
N GLY A 204 -14.34 7.29 12.25
CA GLY A 204 -13.72 8.57 12.57
C GLY A 204 -14.66 9.78 12.46
N LYS A 205 -15.97 9.55 12.30
CA LYS A 205 -17.02 10.58 12.19
C LYS A 205 -17.77 10.69 13.52
N ARG A 206 -17.03 11.03 14.57
CA ARG A 206 -17.49 11.13 15.98
C ARG A 206 -18.32 12.39 16.23
N ASN A 207 -19.46 12.52 15.55
CA ASN A 207 -20.40 13.61 15.79
C ASN A 207 -21.84 13.11 15.88
N PHE A 208 -22.64 13.78 16.72
CA PHE A 208 -24.04 13.41 16.97
C PHE A 208 -24.89 13.42 15.70
N SER A 209 -24.66 14.40 14.81
CA SER A 209 -25.38 14.54 13.54
C SER A 209 -25.25 13.28 12.67
N TYR A 210 -24.06 12.67 12.62
CA TYR A 210 -23.79 11.46 11.86
C TYR A 210 -24.49 10.24 12.47
N ILE A 211 -24.49 10.11 13.79
CA ILE A 211 -25.19 9.03 14.50
C ILE A 211 -26.70 9.15 14.27
N LYS A 212 -27.24 10.36 14.43
CA LYS A 212 -28.65 10.65 14.16
C LYS A 212 -29.02 10.31 12.72
N ALA A 213 -28.16 10.63 11.74
CA ALA A 213 -28.38 10.28 10.34
C ALA A 213 -28.41 8.77 10.11
N ILE A 214 -27.52 7.99 10.76
CA ILE A 214 -27.52 6.53 10.69
C ILE A 214 -28.83 5.97 11.27
N LEU A 215 -29.19 6.39 12.49
CA LEU A 215 -30.40 5.90 13.16
C LEU A 215 -31.68 6.24 12.39
N THR A 216 -31.75 7.46 11.83
CA THR A 216 -32.88 7.87 10.99
C THR A 216 -32.96 7.05 9.71
N ASN A 217 -31.83 6.74 9.07
CA ASN A 217 -31.79 5.88 7.89
C ASN A 217 -32.22 4.44 8.22
N TRP A 218 -31.75 3.89 9.33
CA TRP A 218 -32.12 2.55 9.80
C TRP A 218 -33.60 2.46 10.15
N LYS A 219 -34.15 3.49 10.83
CA LYS A 219 -35.58 3.64 11.08
C LYS A 219 -36.39 3.64 9.78
N ASN A 220 -36.00 4.46 8.81
CA ASN A 220 -36.72 4.56 7.53
C ASN A 220 -36.70 3.24 6.74
N ASP A 221 -35.63 2.46 6.88
CA ASP A 221 -35.48 1.15 6.25
C ASP A 221 -36.09 0.00 7.08
N GLY A 222 -36.76 0.30 8.20
CA GLY A 222 -37.40 -0.69 9.07
C GLY A 222 -36.44 -1.56 9.89
N VAL A 223 -35.18 -1.13 10.04
CA VAL A 223 -34.12 -1.88 10.71
C VAL A 223 -34.09 -1.51 12.20
N LEU A 224 -34.98 -2.13 12.97
CA LEU A 224 -35.17 -1.83 14.40
C LEU A 224 -34.46 -2.80 15.35
N THR A 225 -34.04 -3.98 14.85
CA THR A 225 -33.41 -5.05 15.65
C THR A 225 -31.95 -5.23 15.27
N ILE A 226 -31.14 -5.73 16.20
CA ILE A 226 -29.71 -5.96 15.93
C ILE A 226 -29.48 -6.97 14.80
N ALA A 227 -30.32 -7.99 14.71
CA ALA A 227 -30.25 -9.00 13.65
C ALA A 227 -30.47 -8.40 12.26
N ALA A 228 -31.41 -7.45 12.13
CA ALA A 228 -31.68 -6.77 10.87
C ALA A 228 -30.52 -5.86 10.46
N VAL A 229 -29.83 -5.22 11.41
CA VAL A 229 -28.63 -4.42 11.15
C VAL A 229 -27.51 -5.31 10.59
N GLU A 230 -27.29 -6.47 11.21
CA GLU A 230 -26.25 -7.42 10.79
C GLU A 230 -26.53 -8.01 9.40
N GLU A 231 -27.78 -8.35 9.10
CA GLU A 231 -28.19 -8.83 7.78
C GLU A 231 -27.97 -7.77 6.71
N ARG A 232 -28.32 -6.51 6.99
CA ARG A 232 -28.06 -5.38 6.09
C ARG A 232 -26.57 -5.17 5.84
N GLU A 233 -25.75 -5.25 6.87
CA GLU A 233 -24.29 -5.18 6.70
C GLU A 233 -23.74 -6.35 5.88
N ARG A 234 -24.28 -7.55 6.08
CA ARG A 234 -23.91 -8.74 5.31
C ARG A 234 -24.28 -8.58 3.83
N ALA A 235 -25.50 -8.15 3.53
CA ALA A 235 -25.95 -7.86 2.18
C ALA A 235 -25.13 -6.74 1.51
N TYR A 236 -24.74 -5.71 2.27
CA TYR A 236 -23.84 -4.66 1.76
C TYR A 236 -22.44 -5.18 1.44
N LYS A 237 -21.89 -6.08 2.28
CA LYS A 237 -20.60 -6.75 2.02
C LYS A 237 -20.69 -7.68 0.80
N GLU A 238 -21.76 -8.46 0.68
CA GLU A 238 -22.01 -9.41 -0.41
C GLU A 238 -22.27 -8.70 -1.76
N SER A 239 -23.01 -7.61 -1.77
CA SER A 239 -23.26 -6.81 -2.99
C SER A 239 -22.00 -6.10 -3.51
N LYS A 240 -21.01 -5.83 -2.65
CA LYS A 240 -19.67 -5.40 -3.09
C LYS A 240 -18.84 -6.54 -3.70
N ILE A 241 -19.19 -7.79 -3.41
CA ILE A 241 -18.51 -8.99 -3.92
C ILE A 241 -19.06 -9.40 -5.31
N SER A 242 -20.36 -9.22 -5.58
CA SER A 242 -20.99 -9.72 -6.82
C SER A 242 -20.76 -8.87 -8.09
N LYS A 243 -20.40 -7.59 -7.97
CA LYS A 243 -20.19 -6.67 -9.12
C LYS A 243 -18.75 -6.67 -9.68
N ARG A 244 -18.23 -7.81 -10.17
CA ARG A 244 -16.98 -7.86 -10.95
C ARG A 244 -17.25 -8.33 -12.40
N PRO A 245 -16.96 -7.53 -13.45
CA PRO A 245 -17.12 -7.96 -14.83
C PRO A 245 -16.00 -8.96 -15.20
N GLY A 246 -16.40 -10.12 -15.71
CA GLY A 246 -15.50 -11.14 -16.23
C GLY A 246 -14.87 -10.74 -17.56
N ASN A 247 -13.77 -11.42 -17.89
CA ASN A 247 -13.00 -11.39 -19.14
C ASN A 247 -11.77 -10.46 -19.12
N GLN A 248 -10.59 -11.01 -18.80
CA GLN A 248 -9.31 -10.41 -19.20
C GLN A 248 -8.40 -11.47 -19.84
N LYS A 249 -8.07 -11.24 -21.11
CA LYS A 249 -7.10 -12.00 -21.90
C LYS A 249 -5.70 -11.89 -21.26
N SER A 250 -4.96 -12.99 -21.26
CA SER A 250 -3.60 -13.02 -20.71
C SER A 250 -2.67 -12.06 -21.46
N ASN A 251 -1.73 -11.46 -20.73
CA ASN A 251 -0.70 -10.57 -21.27
C ASN A 251 0.49 -11.33 -21.90
N VAL A 252 0.39 -12.67 -22.03
CA VAL A 252 1.41 -13.52 -22.63
C VAL A 252 1.14 -13.61 -24.13
N PRO A 253 2.06 -13.12 -24.99
CA PRO A 253 1.94 -13.30 -26.43
C PRO A 253 1.91 -14.78 -26.80
N GLU A 254 1.08 -15.17 -27.76
CA GLU A 254 0.85 -16.58 -28.14
C GLU A 254 2.13 -17.34 -28.52
N TRP A 255 3.15 -16.63 -29.01
CA TRP A 255 4.43 -17.21 -29.43
C TRP A 255 5.37 -17.58 -28.27
N SER A 256 5.09 -17.12 -27.04
CA SER A 256 5.96 -17.36 -25.87
C SER A 256 6.07 -18.84 -25.50
N GLN A 257 5.09 -19.66 -25.94
CA GLN A 257 4.97 -21.12 -25.75
C GLN A 257 5.93 -21.70 -24.70
N PRO A 258 5.75 -21.37 -23.40
CA PRO A 258 6.74 -21.63 -22.36
C PRO A 258 6.97 -23.13 -22.09
N ASN A 259 6.10 -23.99 -22.61
CA ASN A 259 6.19 -25.45 -22.54
C ASN A 259 6.47 -26.09 -23.91
N TYR A 260 7.12 -25.39 -24.84
CA TYR A 260 7.49 -25.94 -26.14
C TYR A 260 8.47 -27.11 -26.00
N VAL A 261 8.17 -28.23 -26.67
CA VAL A 261 9.04 -29.41 -26.73
C VAL A 261 9.40 -29.65 -28.20
N ASN A 262 10.69 -29.66 -28.52
CA ASN A 262 11.16 -29.85 -29.89
C ASN A 262 11.01 -31.32 -30.30
N THR A 263 10.14 -31.59 -31.29
CA THR A 263 9.88 -32.94 -31.82
C THR A 263 10.51 -33.19 -33.19
N THR A 264 11.47 -32.38 -33.63
CA THR A 264 12.09 -32.52 -34.96
C THR A 264 12.88 -33.82 -35.05
N SER A 265 12.53 -34.66 -36.03
CA SER A 265 13.21 -35.93 -36.33
C SER A 265 14.65 -35.69 -36.80
N GLU A 266 15.53 -36.68 -36.70
CA GLU A 266 16.91 -36.54 -37.19
C GLU A 266 16.97 -36.33 -38.71
N GLU A 267 16.06 -36.97 -39.45
CA GLU A 267 15.93 -36.80 -40.91
C GLU A 267 15.61 -35.34 -41.28
N ASP A 268 14.69 -34.71 -40.55
CA ASP A 268 14.31 -33.31 -40.77
C ASP A 268 15.45 -32.33 -40.45
N LYS A 269 16.29 -32.66 -39.45
CA LYS A 269 17.47 -31.87 -39.11
C LYS A 269 18.51 -31.94 -40.22
N GLU A 270 18.75 -33.14 -40.76
CA GLU A 270 19.70 -33.34 -41.86
C GLU A 270 19.25 -32.62 -43.14
N GLU A 271 17.96 -32.62 -43.45
CA GLU A 271 17.41 -31.87 -44.58
C GLU A 271 17.63 -30.36 -44.39
N LEU A 272 17.40 -29.85 -43.17
CA LEU A 272 17.62 -28.44 -42.83
C LEU A 272 19.10 -28.04 -43.01
N GLU A 273 20.02 -28.90 -42.58
CA GLU A 273 21.46 -28.67 -42.75
C GLU A 273 21.90 -28.73 -44.22
N LYS A 274 21.30 -29.62 -45.01
CA LYS A 274 21.54 -29.69 -46.45
C LYS A 274 21.07 -28.42 -47.15
N ARG A 275 19.87 -27.92 -46.83
CA ARG A 275 19.35 -26.63 -47.30
C ARG A 275 20.20 -25.45 -46.87
N LYS A 276 20.66 -25.44 -45.61
CA LYS A 276 21.57 -24.41 -45.09
C LYS A 276 22.88 -24.38 -45.88
N ARG A 277 23.47 -25.54 -46.16
CA ARG A 277 24.69 -25.65 -46.98
C ARG A 277 24.48 -25.21 -48.43
N GLU A 278 23.33 -25.52 -49.02
CA GLU A 278 22.99 -25.07 -50.37
C GLU A 278 22.82 -23.54 -50.45
N LEU A 279 22.16 -22.93 -49.46
CA LEU A 279 22.03 -21.47 -49.35
C LEU A 279 23.39 -20.78 -49.17
N LEU A 280 24.28 -21.36 -48.35
CA LEU A 280 25.64 -20.85 -48.19
C LEU A 280 26.43 -20.89 -49.50
N LYS A 281 26.33 -22.00 -50.26
CA LYS A 281 26.95 -22.09 -51.60
C LYS A 281 26.39 -21.09 -52.60
N ARG A 282 25.09 -20.78 -52.52
CA ARG A 282 24.47 -19.73 -53.34
C ARG A 282 24.98 -18.33 -52.99
N LEU A 283 25.25 -18.07 -51.72
CA LEU A 283 25.85 -16.81 -51.27
C LEU A 283 27.31 -16.69 -51.72
N GLU A 284 28.08 -17.79 -51.69
CA GLU A 284 29.46 -17.83 -52.17
C GLU A 284 29.57 -17.69 -53.69
N ASN A 285 28.67 -18.31 -54.47
CA ASN A 285 28.66 -18.24 -55.93
C ASN A 285 27.93 -17.01 -56.52
N GLY A 286 27.16 -16.27 -55.70
CA GLY A 286 26.42 -15.07 -56.10
C GLY A 286 27.14 -13.75 -55.81
N GLY A 287 28.38 -13.81 -55.32
CA GLY A 287 29.25 -12.66 -55.14
C GLY A 287 30.21 -12.48 -56.31
N GLY A 288 29.68 -12.09 -57.47
CA GLY A 288 30.42 -11.75 -58.69
C GLY A 288 29.59 -10.85 -59.59
#